data_AF-A0A525W047-F1
#
_entry.id   AF-A0A525W047-F1
#
_cell.length_a   1.000
_cell.length_b   1.000
_cell.length_c   1.000
_cell.angle_alpha   90.00
_cell.angle_beta   90.00
_cell.angle_gamma   90.00
#
_symmetry.space_group_name_H-M   'P 1'
#
loop_
_entity.id
_entity.type
_entity.pdbx_description
1 polymer ?
#
loop_
_entity_poly.entity_id
_entity_poly.type
_entity_poly.pdbx_seq_one_letter_code
_entity_poly.pdbx_strand_id
1 'polypeptide(L)'
;MEHTPASSTVADDPQARDLLRQAFERTARWPKDFTGFTADLTVNVNGKETSGPVIVKGPREVSVQLDNGDIQKWAQEQLGMIAVHRGPRSFEESDGKYSLTMEEDGHPFGTKLNIHGSNSFYRVKDNRITQINRKMAHPGMNPFAFTINVEESAITQDQKNLTTKYTVYYYSPTDGKLTNVESFTDTHLRVGSSDLPATRRIITYEDGQVVVKNLTFTNHKLL
;
A
#
# COMPACT_ATOMS: atom_id res chain seq x y z
N MET A 1 -18.99 -7.45 -7.07
CA MET A 1 -18.67 -8.65 -7.87
C MET A 1 -17.42 -9.26 -7.29
N GLU A 2 -17.51 -10.46 -6.73
CA GLU A 2 -16.31 -11.22 -6.37
C GLU A 2 -15.58 -11.57 -7.67
N HIS A 3 -14.34 -11.08 -7.79
CA HIS A 3 -13.47 -11.46 -8.89
C HIS A 3 -13.04 -12.90 -8.60
N THR A 4 -13.75 -13.88 -9.15
CA THR A 4 -13.26 -15.27 -9.16
C THR A 4 -11.94 -15.26 -9.93
N PRO A 5 -10.80 -15.54 -9.28
CA PRO A 5 -9.53 -15.58 -9.98
C PRO A 5 -9.62 -16.68 -11.04
N ALA A 6 -9.24 -16.37 -12.28
CA ALA A 6 -9.11 -17.40 -13.30
C ALA A 6 -8.14 -18.46 -12.78
N SER A 7 -8.57 -19.73 -12.76
CA SER A 7 -7.71 -20.84 -12.36
C SER A 7 -6.51 -20.89 -13.29
N SER A 8 -5.32 -20.58 -12.77
CA SER A 8 -4.09 -20.74 -13.55
C SER A 8 -3.80 -22.22 -13.71
N THR A 9 -3.44 -22.66 -14.92
CA THR A 9 -2.97 -24.03 -15.19
C THR A 9 -1.49 -24.22 -14.78
N VAL A 10 -0.87 -23.19 -14.22
CA VAL A 10 0.52 -23.18 -13.78
C VAL A 10 0.64 -23.90 -12.42
N ALA A 11 1.54 -24.88 -12.37
CA ALA A 11 1.87 -25.58 -11.14
C ALA A 11 2.50 -24.62 -10.12
N ASP A 12 2.06 -24.74 -8.89
CA ASP A 12 2.53 -23.91 -7.79
C ASP A 12 3.91 -24.36 -7.30
N ASP A 13 4.84 -23.41 -7.16
CA ASP A 13 6.19 -23.64 -6.67
C ASP A 13 6.23 -23.48 -5.13
N PRO A 14 6.52 -24.55 -4.37
CA PRO A 14 6.56 -24.49 -2.90
C PRO A 14 7.60 -23.51 -2.36
N GLN A 15 8.73 -23.33 -3.03
CA GLN A 15 9.78 -22.40 -2.60
C GLN A 15 9.38 -20.95 -2.87
N ALA A 16 8.77 -20.67 -4.03
CA ALA A 16 8.20 -19.34 -4.31
C ALA A 16 7.12 -18.97 -3.29
N ARG A 17 6.27 -19.94 -2.94
CA ARG A 17 5.23 -19.78 -1.92
C ARG A 17 5.80 -19.49 -0.54
N ASP A 18 6.78 -20.27 -0.10
CA ASP A 18 7.42 -20.07 1.19
C ASP A 18 8.10 -18.69 1.27
N LEU A 19 8.82 -18.28 0.22
CA LEU A 19 9.47 -16.97 0.16
C LEU A 19 8.46 -15.82 0.29
N LEU A 20 7.34 -15.89 -0.44
CA LEU A 20 6.30 -14.86 -0.35
C LEU A 20 5.58 -14.88 1.00
N ARG A 21 5.29 -16.07 1.54
CA ARG A 21 4.67 -16.25 2.85
C ARG A 21 5.51 -15.62 3.94
N GLN A 22 6.82 -15.88 3.97
CA GLN A 22 7.73 -15.29 4.95
C GLN A 22 7.74 -13.75 4.84
N ALA A 23 7.82 -13.21 3.62
CA ALA A 23 7.78 -11.76 3.42
C ALA A 23 6.44 -11.14 3.84
N PHE A 24 5.33 -11.84 3.54
CA PHE A 24 3.99 -11.44 3.96
C PHE A 24 3.88 -11.43 5.49
N GLU A 25 4.28 -12.50 6.16
CA GLU A 25 4.19 -12.64 7.62
C GLU A 25 5.10 -11.66 8.34
N ARG A 26 6.24 -11.27 7.74
CA ARG A 26 7.10 -10.21 8.26
C ARG A 26 6.59 -8.80 7.99
N THR A 27 5.55 -8.61 7.18
CA THR A 27 4.99 -7.27 6.95
C THR A 27 4.11 -6.87 8.13
N ALA A 28 4.38 -5.70 8.71
CA ALA A 28 3.60 -5.15 9.81
C ALA A 28 2.17 -4.87 9.35
N ARG A 29 1.18 -5.32 10.13
CA ARG A 29 -0.25 -5.06 9.96
C ARG A 29 -0.85 -4.75 11.32
N TRP A 30 -2.00 -4.10 11.30
CA TRP A 30 -2.83 -3.96 12.49
C TRP A 30 -3.30 -5.35 12.95
N PRO A 31 -3.50 -5.52 14.27
CA PRO A 31 -3.85 -6.81 14.85
C PRO A 31 -5.24 -7.27 14.41
N LYS A 32 -5.53 -8.56 14.59
CA LYS A 32 -6.80 -9.17 14.13
C LYS A 32 -8.04 -8.58 14.80
N ASP A 33 -7.90 -8.14 16.04
CA ASP A 33 -8.92 -7.48 16.86
C ASP A 33 -8.97 -5.96 16.66
N PHE A 34 -8.28 -5.41 15.65
CA PHE A 34 -8.31 -3.99 15.35
C PHE A 34 -9.71 -3.54 14.92
N THR A 35 -10.30 -2.65 15.70
CA THR A 35 -11.64 -2.05 15.54
C THR A 35 -11.60 -0.67 14.89
N GLY A 36 -10.42 -0.05 14.84
CA GLY A 36 -10.19 1.26 14.26
C GLY A 36 -9.48 2.24 15.18
N PHE A 37 -9.32 3.46 14.69
CA PHE A 37 -8.81 4.59 15.47
C PHE A 37 -9.47 5.90 15.09
N THR A 38 -9.41 6.87 16.00
CA THR A 38 -9.67 8.28 15.73
C THR A 38 -8.39 9.09 15.87
N ALA A 39 -8.30 10.22 15.17
CA ALA A 39 -7.24 11.20 15.33
C ALA A 39 -7.72 12.58 14.88
N ASP A 40 -6.98 13.62 15.25
CA ASP A 40 -7.06 14.92 14.59
C ASP A 40 -6.11 14.91 13.39
N LEU A 41 -6.62 15.23 12.21
CA LEU A 41 -5.86 15.31 10.96
C LEU A 41 -5.64 16.77 10.58
N THR A 42 -4.40 17.12 10.27
CA THR A 42 -4.04 18.32 9.51
C THR A 42 -3.55 17.91 8.13
N VAL A 43 -4.15 18.48 7.08
CA VAL A 43 -3.69 18.35 5.70
C VAL A 43 -3.05 19.65 5.25
N ASN A 44 -1.80 19.59 4.80
CA ASN A 44 -1.09 20.71 4.19
C ASN A 44 -0.88 20.43 2.69
N VAL A 45 -1.35 21.32 1.82
CA VAL A 45 -1.13 21.26 0.36
C VAL A 45 -0.36 22.51 -0.05
N ASN A 46 0.92 22.35 -0.41
CA ASN A 46 1.81 23.45 -0.79
C ASN A 46 1.75 24.66 0.18
N GLY A 47 1.74 24.38 1.49
CA GLY A 47 1.71 25.40 2.55
C GLY A 47 0.32 25.86 2.98
N LYS A 48 -0.76 25.43 2.32
CA LYS A 48 -2.14 25.73 2.74
C LYS A 48 -2.69 24.60 3.59
N GLU A 49 -3.19 24.92 4.78
CA GLU A 49 -3.64 23.93 5.75
C GLU A 49 -5.16 23.91 5.94
N THR A 50 -5.68 22.72 6.17
CA THR A 50 -7.03 22.48 6.69
C THR A 50 -6.94 21.35 7.71
N SER A 51 -7.77 21.38 8.75
CA SER A 51 -7.73 20.38 9.81
C SER A 51 -9.12 19.95 10.25
N GLY A 52 -9.22 18.76 10.82
CA GLY A 52 -10.44 18.23 11.40
C GLY A 52 -10.31 16.76 11.79
N PRO A 53 -11.35 16.18 12.42
CA PRO A 53 -11.28 14.85 12.96
C PRO A 53 -11.36 13.77 11.86
N VAL A 54 -10.76 12.62 12.15
CA VAL A 54 -10.87 11.41 11.33
C VAL A 54 -11.25 10.20 12.16
N ILE A 55 -11.94 9.26 11.51
CA ILE A 55 -12.24 7.93 12.03
C ILE A 55 -11.88 6.92 10.95
N VAL A 56 -11.05 5.93 11.29
CA VAL A 56 -10.64 4.86 10.39
C VAL A 56 -10.93 3.52 11.07
N LYS A 57 -11.98 2.83 10.63
CA LYS A 57 -12.33 1.47 11.11
C LYS A 57 -11.87 0.38 10.15
N GLY A 58 -11.75 0.72 8.88
CA GLY A 58 -11.29 -0.19 7.83
C GLY A 58 -11.27 0.49 6.47
N PRO A 59 -10.87 -0.22 5.40
CA PRO A 59 -10.67 0.37 4.08
C PRO A 59 -11.93 0.96 3.43
N ARG A 60 -13.12 0.55 3.89
CA ARG A 60 -14.41 1.05 3.39
C ARG A 60 -15.17 1.89 4.42
N GLU A 61 -14.60 2.07 5.61
CA GLU A 61 -15.25 2.73 6.74
C GLU A 61 -14.28 3.77 7.30
N VAL A 62 -14.06 4.80 6.47
CA VAL A 62 -13.23 5.97 6.76
C VAL A 62 -14.13 7.20 6.71
N SER A 63 -14.04 8.04 7.73
CA SER A 63 -14.67 9.36 7.79
C SER A 63 -13.61 10.42 8.02
N VAL A 64 -13.65 11.47 7.21
CA VAL A 64 -12.81 12.66 7.34
C VAL A 64 -13.74 13.86 7.32
N GLN A 65 -13.54 14.82 8.22
CA GLN A 65 -14.31 16.06 8.26
C GLN A 65 -13.36 17.24 8.08
N LEU A 66 -13.35 17.85 6.88
CA LEU A 66 -12.54 19.03 6.55
C LEU A 66 -13.41 20.05 5.81
N ASP A 67 -13.09 21.33 5.95
CA ASP A 67 -13.87 22.41 5.33
C ASP A 67 -13.82 22.40 3.79
N ASN A 68 -12.75 21.82 3.22
CA ASN A 68 -12.58 21.69 1.78
C ASN A 68 -12.98 20.28 1.32
N GLY A 69 -14.09 20.17 0.56
CA GLY A 69 -14.64 18.91 0.10
C GLY A 69 -13.71 18.07 -0.79
N ASP A 70 -12.90 18.71 -1.64
CA ASP A 70 -11.95 18.00 -2.51
C ASP A 70 -10.79 17.42 -1.70
N ILE A 71 -10.24 18.20 -0.76
CA ILE A 71 -9.18 17.73 0.14
C ILE A 71 -9.72 16.64 1.08
N GLN A 72 -10.96 16.79 1.57
CA GLN A 72 -11.63 15.77 2.38
C GLN A 72 -11.71 14.44 1.64
N LYS A 73 -12.24 14.45 0.42
CA LYS A 73 -12.37 13.25 -0.40
C LYS A 73 -11.01 12.59 -0.65
N TRP A 74 -10.01 13.39 -1.05
CA TRP A 74 -8.66 12.90 -1.26
C TRP A 74 -8.05 12.29 0.01
N ALA A 75 -8.16 12.94 1.16
CA ALA A 75 -7.64 12.44 2.43
C ALA A 75 -8.33 11.13 2.84
N GLN A 76 -9.64 11.04 2.62
CA GLN A 76 -10.42 9.81 2.86
C GLN A 76 -9.94 8.65 1.97
N GLU A 77 -9.66 8.91 0.69
CA GLU A 77 -9.10 7.91 -0.23
C GLU A 77 -7.71 7.45 0.22
N GLN A 78 -6.82 8.37 0.64
CA GLN A 78 -5.49 8.04 1.15
C GLN A 78 -5.55 7.18 2.42
N LEU A 79 -6.43 7.52 3.36
CA LEU A 79 -6.65 6.74 4.58
C LEU A 79 -7.25 5.37 4.28
N GLY A 80 -8.16 5.29 3.32
CA GLY A 80 -8.70 4.03 2.82
C GLY A 80 -7.59 3.13 2.26
N MET A 81 -6.67 3.69 1.46
CA MET A 81 -5.50 2.96 0.95
C MET A 81 -4.59 2.47 2.08
N ILE A 82 -4.29 3.31 3.08
CA ILE A 82 -3.52 2.88 4.26
C ILE A 82 -4.22 1.67 4.91
N ALA A 83 -5.52 1.77 5.17
CA ALA A 83 -6.28 0.69 5.80
C ALA A 83 -6.33 -0.58 4.94
N VAL A 84 -6.35 -0.49 3.60
CA VAL A 84 -6.23 -1.67 2.70
C VAL A 84 -4.92 -2.41 2.95
N HIS A 85 -3.80 -1.68 3.08
CA HIS A 85 -2.48 -2.30 3.23
C HIS A 85 -2.15 -2.75 4.66
N ARG A 86 -2.69 -2.01 5.65
CA ARG A 86 -2.40 -2.21 7.07
C ARG A 86 -3.41 -3.12 7.77
N GLY A 87 -4.63 -3.24 7.26
CA GLY A 87 -5.68 -4.03 7.88
C GLY A 87 -5.30 -5.52 8.03
N PRO A 88 -5.90 -6.20 9.01
CA PRO A 88 -5.64 -7.62 9.26
C PRO A 88 -6.10 -8.48 8.08
N ARG A 89 -5.26 -9.43 7.67
CA ARG A 89 -5.57 -10.46 6.66
C ARG A 89 -4.56 -11.60 6.70
N SER A 90 -4.97 -12.80 6.29
CA SER A 90 -4.07 -13.94 6.14
C SER A 90 -3.35 -13.94 4.78
N PHE A 91 -2.29 -14.74 4.68
CA PHE A 91 -1.61 -14.96 3.41
C PHE A 91 -2.53 -15.68 2.43
N GLU A 92 -3.24 -16.71 2.90
CA GLU A 92 -4.18 -17.53 2.13
C GLU A 92 -5.29 -16.70 1.47
N GLU A 93 -5.88 -15.74 2.18
CA GLU A 93 -6.93 -14.86 1.62
C GLU A 93 -6.37 -13.82 0.64
N SER A 94 -5.06 -13.55 0.71
CA SER A 94 -4.35 -12.53 -0.06
C SER A 94 -3.68 -13.12 -1.30
N ASP A 95 -2.34 -13.19 -1.31
CA ASP A 95 -1.55 -13.65 -2.45
C ASP A 95 -1.44 -15.19 -2.46
N GLY A 96 -1.68 -15.84 -1.31
CA GLY A 96 -1.60 -17.28 -1.15
C GLY A 96 -2.70 -18.06 -1.88
N LYS A 97 -3.79 -17.42 -2.30
CA LYS A 97 -4.83 -18.05 -3.14
C LYS A 97 -4.41 -18.27 -4.59
N TYR A 98 -3.31 -17.67 -5.03
CA TYR A 98 -2.80 -17.77 -6.39
C TYR A 98 -1.70 -18.83 -6.49
N SER A 99 -1.48 -19.37 -7.69
CA SER A 99 -0.26 -20.14 -7.98
C SER A 99 0.93 -19.19 -8.10
N LEU A 100 2.06 -19.61 -7.56
CA LEU A 100 3.28 -18.82 -7.45
C LEU A 100 4.42 -19.51 -8.19
N THR A 101 5.22 -18.75 -8.93
CA THR A 101 6.50 -19.21 -9.49
C THR A 101 7.55 -18.15 -9.27
N MET A 102 8.84 -18.52 -9.41
CA MET A 102 9.94 -17.59 -9.21
C MET A 102 10.97 -17.61 -10.33
N GLU A 103 11.69 -16.49 -10.46
CA GLU A 103 12.82 -16.30 -11.36
C GLU A 103 13.97 -15.64 -10.60
N GLU A 104 15.17 -16.22 -10.69
CA GLU A 104 16.41 -15.68 -10.11
C GLU A 104 17.25 -15.03 -11.22
N ASP A 105 17.04 -13.73 -11.42
CA ASP A 105 17.68 -12.93 -12.48
C ASP A 105 18.85 -12.05 -11.97
N GLY A 106 19.25 -12.23 -10.71
CA GLY A 106 20.32 -11.44 -10.08
C GLY A 106 19.96 -9.95 -9.87
N HIS A 107 18.70 -9.57 -10.02
CA HIS A 107 18.28 -8.17 -9.88
C HIS A 107 18.53 -7.65 -8.46
N PRO A 108 18.96 -6.38 -8.28
CA PRO A 108 19.32 -5.83 -6.97
C PRO A 108 18.18 -5.82 -5.94
N PHE A 109 16.93 -5.82 -6.41
CA PHE A 109 15.72 -5.91 -5.57
C PHE A 109 15.34 -7.35 -5.19
N GLY A 110 16.09 -8.36 -5.63
CA GLY A 110 15.92 -9.75 -5.25
C GLY A 110 15.06 -10.57 -6.21
N THR A 111 14.77 -11.80 -5.77
CA THR A 111 14.06 -12.84 -6.51
C THR A 111 12.70 -12.34 -6.98
N LYS A 112 12.41 -12.53 -8.26
CA LYS A 112 11.12 -12.17 -8.84
C LYS A 112 10.13 -13.30 -8.59
N LEU A 113 8.97 -12.98 -8.04
CA LEU A 113 7.86 -13.90 -7.81
C LEU A 113 6.69 -13.53 -8.71
N ASN A 114 6.30 -14.42 -9.62
CA ASN A 114 5.11 -14.24 -10.46
C ASN A 114 3.88 -14.77 -9.72
N ILE A 115 2.80 -13.97 -9.68
CA ILE A 115 1.56 -14.30 -8.97
C ILE A 115 0.45 -14.51 -10.01
N HIS A 116 0.28 -15.75 -10.44
CA HIS A 116 -0.57 -16.13 -11.56
C HIS A 116 -2.05 -15.91 -11.24
N GLY A 117 -2.79 -15.25 -12.14
CA GLY A 117 -4.19 -14.88 -11.92
C GLY A 117 -4.42 -13.52 -11.22
N SER A 118 -3.36 -12.86 -10.78
CA SER A 118 -3.42 -11.50 -10.18
C SER A 118 -2.86 -10.39 -11.08
N ASN A 119 -2.34 -10.75 -12.26
CA ASN A 119 -1.60 -9.85 -13.16
C ASN A 119 -0.50 -9.05 -12.45
N SER A 120 0.17 -9.69 -11.49
CA SER A 120 1.19 -9.07 -10.64
C SER A 120 2.44 -9.93 -10.59
N PHE A 121 3.59 -9.29 -10.41
CA PHE A 121 4.80 -9.93 -9.92
C PHE A 121 5.41 -9.06 -8.84
N TYR A 122 6.04 -9.68 -7.84
CA TYR A 122 6.76 -9.00 -6.77
C TYR A 122 8.25 -9.28 -6.89
N ARG A 123 9.07 -8.43 -6.28
CA ARG A 123 10.44 -8.79 -5.93
C ARG A 123 10.57 -8.89 -4.41
N VAL A 124 11.27 -9.92 -3.97
CA VAL A 124 11.49 -10.21 -2.56
C VAL A 124 12.98 -10.32 -2.28
N LYS A 125 13.42 -9.66 -1.22
CA LYS A 125 14.80 -9.70 -0.73
C LYS A 125 14.78 -9.55 0.79
N ASP A 126 15.66 -10.27 1.49
CA ASP A 126 15.80 -10.18 2.96
C ASP A 126 14.44 -10.32 3.70
N ASN A 127 13.61 -11.26 3.25
CA ASN A 127 12.26 -11.51 3.76
C ASN A 127 11.35 -10.27 3.76
N ARG A 128 11.50 -9.38 2.79
CA ARG A 128 10.59 -8.24 2.55
C ARG A 128 10.25 -8.12 1.06
N ILE A 129 9.06 -7.63 0.78
CA ILE A 129 8.68 -7.21 -0.58
C ILE A 129 9.37 -5.87 -0.86
N THR A 130 10.21 -5.83 -1.88
CA THR A 130 10.99 -4.65 -2.30
C THR A 130 10.41 -3.98 -3.54
N GLN A 131 9.65 -4.73 -4.33
CA GLN A 131 8.96 -4.20 -5.50
C GLN A 131 7.63 -4.90 -5.72
N ILE A 132 6.62 -4.14 -6.11
CA ILE A 132 5.31 -4.63 -6.50
C ILE A 132 5.05 -4.14 -7.91
N ASN A 133 4.72 -5.03 -8.82
CA ASN A 133 4.21 -4.68 -10.13
C ASN A 133 2.80 -5.22 -10.31
N ARG A 134 1.93 -4.44 -10.94
CA ARG A 134 0.59 -4.88 -11.29
C ARG A 134 0.12 -4.23 -12.58
N LYS A 135 -0.53 -5.03 -13.42
CA LYS A 135 -1.28 -4.56 -14.59
C LYS A 135 -2.77 -4.82 -14.36
N MET A 136 -3.58 -3.78 -14.46
CA MET A 136 -5.02 -3.85 -14.33
C MET A 136 -5.65 -3.59 -15.70
N ALA A 137 -6.39 -4.58 -16.18
CA ALA A 137 -7.23 -4.45 -17.37
C ALA A 137 -8.58 -5.09 -17.04
N HIS A 138 -9.64 -4.29 -17.07
CA HIS A 138 -11.00 -4.76 -16.85
C HIS A 138 -11.92 -4.14 -17.93
N PRO A 139 -12.91 -4.89 -18.44
CA PRO A 139 -13.89 -4.33 -19.38
C PRO A 139 -14.54 -3.05 -18.82
N GLY A 140 -14.56 -1.98 -19.61
CA GLY A 140 -15.14 -0.68 -19.19
C GLY A 140 -14.22 0.21 -18.36
N MET A 141 -12.95 -0.18 -18.15
CA MET A 141 -11.95 0.66 -17.49
C MET A 141 -10.73 0.86 -18.41
N ASN A 142 -10.16 2.06 -18.41
CA ASN A 142 -8.87 2.29 -19.06
C ASN A 142 -7.80 1.42 -18.39
N PRO A 143 -7.08 0.57 -19.14
CA PRO A 143 -6.01 -0.23 -18.57
C PRO A 143 -4.96 0.65 -17.91
N PHE A 144 -4.51 0.27 -16.72
CA PHE A 144 -3.45 0.99 -16.02
C PHE A 144 -2.47 -0.01 -15.42
N ALA A 145 -1.20 0.38 -15.36
CA ALA A 145 -0.16 -0.39 -14.72
C ALA A 145 0.62 0.49 -13.75
N PHE A 146 1.17 -0.16 -12.73
CA PHE A 146 2.04 0.52 -11.80
C PHE A 146 3.15 -0.40 -11.28
N THR A 147 4.25 0.24 -10.91
CA THR A 147 5.33 -0.36 -10.13
C THR A 147 5.50 0.42 -8.84
N ILE A 148 5.55 -0.25 -7.70
CA ILE A 148 5.90 0.33 -6.41
C ILE A 148 7.28 -0.17 -6.04
N ASN A 149 8.21 0.75 -5.81
CA ASN A 149 9.50 0.44 -5.19
C ASN A 149 9.41 0.74 -3.70
N VAL A 150 9.62 -0.27 -2.86
CA VAL A 150 9.71 -0.11 -1.40
C VAL A 150 11.16 0.18 -1.05
N GLU A 151 11.46 1.44 -0.78
CA GLU A 151 12.83 1.93 -0.57
C GLU A 151 13.30 1.70 0.85
N GLU A 152 12.44 2.02 1.82
CA GLU A 152 12.78 1.95 3.24
C GLU A 152 11.65 1.31 4.06
N SER A 153 12.05 0.66 5.14
CA SER A 153 11.14 0.11 6.15
C SER A 153 11.76 0.25 7.53
N ALA A 154 10.94 0.58 8.51
CA ALA A 154 11.29 0.46 9.92
C ALA A 154 11.03 -0.98 10.42
N ILE A 155 11.70 -1.37 11.49
CA ILE A 155 11.37 -2.58 12.24
C ILE A 155 10.49 -2.17 13.41
N THR A 156 9.29 -2.76 13.50
CA THR A 156 8.36 -2.51 14.61
C THR A 156 8.81 -3.19 15.89
N GLN A 157 8.15 -2.87 17.01
CA GLN A 157 8.40 -3.57 18.28
C GLN A 157 8.18 -5.09 18.16
N ASP A 158 7.26 -5.52 17.28
CA ASP A 158 6.93 -6.92 17.03
C ASP A 158 7.86 -7.58 15.98
N GLN A 159 9.00 -6.96 15.66
CA GLN A 159 9.99 -7.44 14.69
C GLN A 159 9.41 -7.64 13.28
N LYS A 160 8.50 -6.74 12.87
CA LYS A 160 7.90 -6.72 11.52
C LYS A 160 8.41 -5.53 10.70
N ASN A 161 8.49 -5.69 9.39
CA ASN A 161 8.80 -4.67 8.41
C ASN A 161 7.61 -3.72 8.23
N LEU A 162 7.83 -2.45 8.52
CA LEU A 162 6.88 -1.35 8.36
C LEU A 162 7.38 -0.42 7.27
N THR A 163 6.76 -0.44 6.09
CA THR A 163 7.13 0.47 4.99
C THR A 163 7.05 1.93 5.44
N THR A 164 8.13 2.68 5.23
CA THR A 164 8.24 4.11 5.56
C THR A 164 8.52 4.98 4.35
N LYS A 165 9.08 4.41 3.27
CA LYS A 165 9.35 5.16 2.05
C LYS A 165 9.17 4.28 0.82
N TYR A 166 8.42 4.79 -0.15
CA TYR A 166 8.18 4.09 -1.39
C TYR A 166 7.83 5.06 -2.51
N THR A 167 8.09 4.64 -3.74
CA THR A 167 7.76 5.41 -4.94
C THR A 167 6.89 4.56 -5.86
N VAL A 168 5.79 5.14 -6.34
CA VAL A 168 4.88 4.52 -7.30
C VAL A 168 5.08 5.15 -8.66
N TYR A 169 5.34 4.31 -9.67
CA TYR A 169 5.43 4.69 -11.07
C TYR A 169 4.19 4.17 -11.77
N TYR A 170 3.33 5.07 -12.22
CA TYR A 170 2.17 4.73 -13.04
C TYR A 170 2.52 4.87 -14.51
N TYR A 171 2.11 3.90 -15.31
CA TYR A 171 2.40 3.90 -16.73
C TYR A 171 1.31 3.20 -17.53
N SER A 172 1.24 3.57 -18.80
CA SER A 172 0.36 2.94 -19.77
C SER A 172 0.82 1.50 -20.04
N PRO A 173 -0.06 0.49 -19.84
CA PRO A 173 0.32 -0.90 -20.10
C PRO A 173 0.45 -1.23 -21.60
N THR A 174 0.02 -0.35 -22.50
CA THR A 174 0.05 -0.58 -23.96
C THR A 174 1.36 -0.13 -24.59
N ASP A 175 1.86 1.06 -24.23
CA ASP A 175 3.07 1.65 -24.81
C ASP A 175 4.18 1.93 -23.78
N GLY A 176 3.96 1.61 -22.50
CA GLY A 176 4.95 1.74 -21.44
C GLY A 176 5.24 3.17 -21.01
N LYS A 177 4.53 4.18 -21.53
CA LYS A 177 4.78 5.57 -21.18
C LYS A 177 4.38 5.86 -19.74
N LEU A 178 5.30 6.49 -19.02
CA LEU A 178 5.07 6.99 -17.67
C LEU A 178 3.97 8.06 -17.71
N THR A 179 2.96 7.90 -16.85
CA THR A 179 1.84 8.84 -16.73
C THR A 179 1.89 9.63 -15.43
N ASN A 180 2.41 9.04 -14.35
CA ASN A 180 2.57 9.73 -13.07
C ASN A 180 3.65 9.05 -12.22
N VAL A 181 4.24 9.83 -11.30
CA VAL A 181 5.11 9.33 -10.23
C VAL A 181 4.66 9.95 -8.92
N GLU A 182 4.49 9.12 -7.91
CA GLU A 182 4.14 9.54 -6.56
C GLU A 182 5.19 9.00 -5.59
N SER A 183 5.83 9.90 -4.85
CA SER A 183 6.79 9.53 -3.79
C SER A 183 6.15 9.69 -2.43
N PHE A 184 6.23 8.65 -1.61
CA PHE A 184 5.62 8.60 -0.29
C PHE A 184 6.70 8.53 0.80
N THR A 185 6.47 9.26 1.88
CA THR A 185 7.25 9.12 3.12
C THR A 185 6.30 9.13 4.29
N ASP A 186 6.27 8.02 5.03
CA ASP A 186 5.37 7.76 6.14
C ASP A 186 6.14 7.63 7.44
N THR A 187 5.57 8.18 8.51
CA THR A 187 5.96 7.87 9.89
C THR A 187 4.78 7.28 10.64
N HIS A 188 5.05 6.59 11.73
CA HIS A 188 4.04 5.87 12.48
C HIS A 188 4.19 6.11 13.99
N LEU A 189 3.07 6.05 14.70
CA LEU A 189 2.99 6.11 16.15
C LEU A 189 2.37 4.81 16.65
N ARG A 190 3.03 4.15 17.60
CA ARG A 190 2.48 2.99 18.30
C ARG A 190 1.43 3.45 19.30
N VAL A 191 0.20 2.93 19.18
CA VAL A 191 -0.89 3.10 20.15
C VAL A 191 -1.45 1.72 20.47
N GLY A 192 -1.39 1.32 21.74
CA GLY A 192 -1.65 -0.08 22.12
C GLY A 192 -0.72 -1.03 21.38
N SER A 193 -1.28 -2.01 20.67
CA SER A 193 -0.56 -2.97 19.81
C SER A 193 -0.50 -2.56 18.33
N SER A 194 -0.95 -1.35 17.98
CA SER A 194 -1.10 -0.92 16.59
C SER A 194 -0.13 0.20 16.22
N ASP A 195 0.64 0.02 15.15
CA ASP A 195 1.40 1.11 14.52
C ASP A 195 0.47 1.90 13.58
N LEU A 196 0.00 3.06 14.04
CA LEU A 196 -0.93 3.96 13.34
C LEU A 196 -0.16 5.01 12.52
N PRO A 197 -0.75 5.56 11.43
CA PRO A 197 -0.10 6.63 10.67
C PRO A 197 0.09 7.87 11.55
N ALA A 198 1.29 8.43 11.59
CA ALA A 198 1.62 9.66 12.32
C ALA A 198 1.82 10.83 11.35
N THR A 199 2.60 10.61 10.29
CA THR A 199 2.67 11.54 9.16
C THR A 199 2.72 10.78 7.84
N ARG A 200 2.24 11.42 6.79
CA ARG A 200 2.42 11.00 5.41
C ARG A 200 2.74 12.21 4.55
N ARG A 201 3.83 12.15 3.80
CA ARG A 201 4.15 13.10 2.73
C ARG A 201 4.00 12.42 1.40
N ILE A 202 3.32 13.09 0.48
CA ILE A 202 3.18 12.68 -0.93
C ILE A 202 3.75 13.81 -1.79
N ILE A 203 4.67 13.46 -2.67
CA ILE A 203 5.24 14.37 -3.67
C ILE A 203 4.85 13.86 -5.05
N THR A 204 4.23 14.74 -5.83
CA THR A 204 3.74 14.48 -7.18
C THR A 204 4.14 15.61 -8.12
N TYR A 205 4.02 15.39 -9.43
CA TYR A 205 4.09 16.44 -10.43
C TYR A 205 2.73 16.60 -11.09
N GLU A 206 2.06 17.71 -10.81
CA GLU A 206 0.69 17.99 -11.25
C GLU A 206 0.71 19.34 -11.99
N ASP A 207 0.11 19.41 -13.18
CA ASP A 207 -0.07 20.65 -13.97
C ASP A 207 1.20 21.52 -14.14
N GLY A 208 2.34 20.88 -14.41
CA GLY A 208 3.59 21.60 -14.68
C GLY A 208 4.37 22.04 -13.44
N GLN A 209 3.98 21.58 -12.25
CA GLN A 209 4.65 21.92 -10.99
C GLN A 209 4.73 20.74 -10.03
N VAL A 210 5.70 20.80 -9.11
CA VAL A 210 5.77 19.87 -7.98
C VAL A 210 4.70 20.25 -6.97
N VAL A 211 3.90 19.25 -6.55
CA VAL A 211 2.91 19.39 -5.49
C VAL A 211 3.32 18.51 -4.32
N VAL A 212 3.32 19.10 -3.12
CA VAL A 212 3.59 18.40 -1.86
C VAL A 212 2.34 18.44 -1.02
N LYS A 213 1.85 17.26 -0.66
CA LYS A 213 0.71 17.08 0.24
C LYS A 213 1.20 16.34 1.49
N ASN A 214 0.97 16.91 2.67
CA ASN A 214 1.28 16.30 3.96
C ASN A 214 0.00 16.02 4.74
N LEU A 215 -0.08 14.85 5.35
CA LEU A 215 -1.03 14.51 6.39
C LEU A 215 -0.26 14.40 7.71
N THR A 216 -0.75 15.06 8.75
CA THR A 216 -0.22 14.95 10.11
C THR A 216 -1.36 14.54 11.03
N PHE A 217 -1.15 13.47 11.80
CA PHE A 217 -2.12 12.93 12.72
C PHE A 217 -1.67 13.19 14.15
N THR A 218 -2.60 13.62 15.00
CA THR A 218 -2.36 13.82 16.44
C THR A 218 -3.54 13.27 17.25
N ASN A 219 -3.36 13.17 18.56
CA ASN A 219 -4.42 12.75 19.50
C ASN A 219 -5.05 11.39 19.16
N HIS A 220 -4.25 10.44 18.67
CA HIS A 220 -4.69 9.10 18.31
C HIS A 220 -5.38 8.38 19.48
N LYS A 221 -6.53 7.75 19.21
CA LYS A 221 -7.24 6.87 20.15
C LYS A 221 -7.72 5.64 19.40
N LEU A 222 -7.51 4.46 19.97
CA LEU A 222 -8.14 3.23 19.47
C LEU A 222 -9.65 3.24 19.79
N LEU A 223 -10.44 2.56 18.96
CA LEU A 223 -11.89 2.42 19.11
C LEU A 223 -12.30 1.20 19.95
#